data_AF-A0A7V2PKF1-F1
#
_entry.id   AF-A0A7V2PKF1-F1
#
_cell.length_a   1.000
_cell.length_b   1.000
_cell.length_c   1.000
_cell.angle_alpha   90.00
_cell.angle_beta   90.00
_cell.angle_gamma   90.00
#
_symmetry.space_group_name_H-M   'P 1'
#
loop_
_entity.id
_entity.type
_entity.pdbx_description
1 polymer ?
#
loop_
_entity_poly.entity_id
_entity_poly.type
_entity_poly.pdbx_seq_one_letter_code
_entity_poly.pdbx_strand_id
1 'polypeptide(L)' 'MNKRILVLGGTGMLGLPVARSLVRAGNQVRVLARNVERRAECWGQK' A
#
# COMPACT_ATOMS: atom_id res chain seq x y z
N MET A 1 16.96 -4.20 -2.50
CA MET A 1 16.19 -5.44 -2.73
C MET A 1 14.89 -5.07 -3.41
N ASN A 2 14.57 -5.65 -4.57
CA ASN A 2 13.32 -5.38 -5.30
C ASN A 2 12.37 -6.57 -5.13
N LYS A 3 11.69 -6.66 -3.98
CA LYS A 3 10.71 -7.72 -3.71
C LYS A 3 9.31 -7.27 -4.13
N ARG A 4 8.44 -8.23 -4.46
CA ARG A 4 6.99 -7.99 -4.56
C ARG A 4 6.31 -8.31 -3.24
N ILE A 5 5.56 -7.37 -2.70
CA ILE A 5 4.94 -7.47 -1.37
C ILE A 5 3.46 -7.12 -1.47
N LEU A 6 2.60 -7.99 -0.94
CA LEU A 6 1.17 -7.72 -0.76
C LEU A 6 0.93 -7.23 0.66
N VAL A 7 0.27 -6.08 0.79
CA VAL A 7 -0.14 -5.53 2.09
C VAL A 7 -1.66 -5.61 2.20
N LEU A 8 -2.14 -6.45 3.12
CA LEU A 8 -3.54 -6.50 3.52
C LEU A 8 -3.86 -5.31 4.43
N GLY A 9 -4.99 -4.64 4.20
CA GLY A 9 -5.37 -3.50 5.01
C GLY A 9 -4.44 -2.28 4.86
N GLY A 10 -3.79 -2.12 3.70
CA GLY A 10 -2.85 -1.02 3.42
C GLY A 10 -3.47 0.38 3.36
N THR A 11 -4.73 0.53 3.74
CA THR A 11 -5.44 1.82 3.94
C THR A 11 -5.74 2.11 5.42
N GLY A 12 -5.46 1.18 6.33
CA GLY A 12 -5.63 1.35 7.76
C GLY A 12 -4.48 2.12 8.42
N MET A 13 -4.65 2.44 9.70
CA MET A 13 -3.72 3.24 10.51
C MET A 13 -2.27 2.75 10.45
N LEU A 14 -2.05 1.43 10.43
CA LEU A 14 -0.72 0.81 10.34
C LEU A 14 -0.33 0.43 8.92
N GLY A 15 -1.27 -0.12 8.15
CA GLY A 15 -0.98 -0.62 6.81
C GLY A 15 -0.52 0.47 5.85
N LEU A 16 -1.09 1.69 5.96
CA LEU A 16 -0.73 2.83 5.12
C LEU A 16 0.74 3.26 5.30
N PRO A 17 1.22 3.60 6.52
CA PRO A 17 2.62 3.98 6.70
C PRO A 17 3.59 2.84 6.38
N VAL A 18 3.25 1.58 6.69
CA VAL A 18 4.09 0.41 6.36
C VAL A 18 4.26 0.27 4.85
N ALA A 19 3.16 0.27 4.09
CA ALA A 19 3.23 0.15 2.65
C ALA A 19 4.00 1.32 2.01
N ARG A 20 3.88 2.54 2.53
CA ARG A 20 4.65 3.70 2.04
C ARG A 20 6.14 3.53 2.30
N SER A 21 6.53 3.04 3.47
CA SER A 21 7.93 2.75 3.80
C SER A 21 8.50 1.64 2.92
N LEU A 22 7.72 0.61 2.61
CA LEU A 22 8.13 -0.47 1.69
C LEU A 22 8.37 0.03 0.26
N VAL A 23 7.52 0.94 -0.24
CA VAL A 23 7.71 1.62 -1.53
C VAL A 23 8.99 2.47 -1.50
N ARG A 24 9.19 3.29 -0.45
CA ARG A 24 10.40 4.12 -0.30
C ARG A 24 11.68 3.28 -0.22
N ALA A 25 11.60 2.07 0.30
CA ALA A 25 12.71 1.10 0.33
C ALA A 25 12.96 0.41 -1.03
N GLY A 26 12.24 0.77 -2.10
CA GLY A 26 12.46 0.27 -3.44
C GLY A 26 11.77 -1.06 -3.75
N ASN A 27 10.75 -1.45 -2.99
CA ASN A 27 9.97 -2.66 -3.25
C ASN A 27 8.76 -2.36 -4.14
N GLN A 28 8.32 -3.37 -4.90
CA GLN A 28 7.02 -3.35 -5.57
C GLN A 28 5.93 -3.75 -4.57
N VAL A 29 5.02 -2.82 -4.26
CA VAL A 29 3.99 -3.02 -3.25
C VAL A 29 2.60 -3.03 -3.89
N ARG A 30 1.80 -4.05 -3.60
CA ARG A 30 0.38 -4.10 -3.91
C ARG A 30 -0.41 -3.96 -2.61
N VAL A 31 -1.33 -3.01 -2.57
CA VAL A 31 -2.24 -2.84 -1.44
C VAL A 31 -3.57 -3.49 -1.76
N LEU A 32 -4.03 -4.38 -0.89
CA LEU A 32 -5.38 -4.94 -0.92
C LEU A 32 -6.24 -4.21 0.12
N ALA A 33 -7.32 -3.61 -0.36
CA ALA A 33 -8.33 -2.97 0.46
C ALA A 33 -9.71 -3.49 0.08
N ARG A 34 -10.62 -3.55 1.05
CA ARG A 34 -12.02 -3.96 0.82
C ARG A 34 -12.84 -2.87 0.13
N ASN A 35 -12.46 -1.61 0.29
CA ASN A 35 -13.15 -0.45 -0.25
C ASN A 35 -12.23 0.27 -1.24
N VAL A 36 -12.71 0.47 -2.47
CA VAL A 36 -11.93 0.99 -3.59
C VAL A 36 -11.74 2.50 -3.47
N GLU A 37 -12.75 3.21 -2.99
CA GLU A 37 -12.73 4.66 -2.77
C GLU A 37 -11.64 5.04 -1.77
N ARG A 38 -11.60 4.35 -0.62
CA ARG A 38 -10.60 4.52 0.44
C ARG A 38 -9.20 4.18 -0.03
N ARG A 39 -9.07 3.20 -0.94
CA ARG A 39 -7.80 2.91 -1.60
C ARG A 39 -7.38 4.05 -2.51
N ALA A 40 -8.29 4.63 -3.29
CA ALA A 40 -8.00 5.78 -4.14
C ALA A 40 -7.61 7.03 -3.35
N GLU A 41 -8.30 7.34 -2.24
CA GLU A 41 -7.94 8.44 -1.34
C GLU A 41 -6.52 8.30 -0.77
N CYS A 42 -6.18 7.09 -0.33
CA CYS A 42 -4.92 6.84 0.36
C CYS A 42 -3.71 6.68 -0.59
N TRP A 43 -3.94 6.27 -1.85
CA TRP A 43 -2.88 5.87 -2.78
C TRP A 43 -2.90 6.59 -4.14
N GLY A 44 -3.95 7.37 -4.45
CA GLY A 44 -4.17 7.95 -5.78
C GLY A 44 -4.45 6.88 -6.84
N GLN A 45 -5.23 7.22 -7.87
CA GLN A 45 -5.27 6.36 -9.05
C GLN A 45 -3.95 6.50 -9.80
N LYS A 46 -3.21 5.40 -9.88
CA LYS A 46 -2.12 5.20 -10.83
C LYS A 46 -2.26 3.79 -11.39
#